data_AF-A0AAU2WTC4-F1
#
_entry.id   AF-A0AAU2WTC4-F1
#
_cell.length_a   1.000
_cell.length_b   1.000
_cell.length_c   1.000
_cell.angle_alpha   90.00
_cell.angle_beta   90.00
_cell.angle_gamma   90.00
#
_symmetry.space_group_name_H-M   'P 1'
#
loop_
_entity.id
_entity.type
_entity.pdbx_description
1 polymer ?
#
loop_
_entity_poly.entity_id
_entity_poly.type
_entity_poly.pdbx_seq_one_letter_code
_entity_poly.pdbx_strand_id
1 'polypeptide(L)'
;MDLSGTHVVGGEVDLSGAQIGGHLRLDAVHVDNPDGRCTVNAGQTSVGQYVQCRDGFRSEGRMRLSGARIVGDLNFDGAILRNTAGPALYAALVQVGADLFVTGGTRIEGSVELPGSRIAGIAWFGGATLCGGSTSRNDDDGPALDIEGVTVEQDLTFTDEFVAMGPIRAVGAQVTGTCRFAGRAQALDLRALRADTLVLTPRQADGGLVDLGRATVRVLQDERAAWPRQLRLRDFRYETIDDHAADADVRARLEWLARDLDGYAPQPYEQLVLAYRAAGRVDDARTVAIAAQVRRRGVLRPHSRAWSHVQQWTFGYGYRPWLAGIWIVVLLAVGAIVFAWQHPAHLVPANPDEARPPFNPVVYALDWTVPVIDFRQGKYWVPSGFAQVWAWISMAAGWILSTAVVAALAGLVKKE
;
A
#
# COMPACT_ATOMS: atom_id res chain seq x y z
N MET A 1 -13.20 -6.21 47.26
CA MET A 1 -13.13 -7.68 47.33
C MET A 1 -11.67 -8.04 47.12
N ASP A 2 -11.07 -8.65 48.13
CA ASP A 2 -9.66 -9.04 48.09
C ASP A 2 -9.57 -10.56 48.17
N LEU A 3 -9.00 -11.16 47.13
CA LEU A 3 -8.74 -12.59 47.03
C LEU A 3 -7.23 -12.87 47.05
N SER A 4 -6.39 -11.89 47.40
CA SER A 4 -4.94 -12.02 47.29
C SER A 4 -4.41 -13.27 48.00
N GLY A 5 -3.47 -13.97 47.37
CA GLY A 5 -2.86 -15.19 47.90
C GLY A 5 -3.78 -16.43 47.93
N THR A 6 -4.97 -16.35 47.35
CA THR A 6 -5.87 -17.51 47.24
C THR A 6 -5.33 -18.53 46.24
N HIS A 7 -5.46 -19.82 46.57
CA HIS A 7 -5.17 -20.94 45.68
C HIS A 7 -6.45 -21.73 45.40
N VAL A 8 -6.82 -21.87 44.13
CA VAL A 8 -8.01 -22.62 43.69
C VAL A 8 -7.57 -23.71 42.72
N VAL A 9 -7.80 -24.97 43.09
CA VAL A 9 -7.39 -26.16 42.32
C VAL A 9 -8.59 -26.84 41.70
N GLY A 10 -8.55 -27.08 40.39
CA GLY A 10 -9.61 -27.78 39.65
C GLY A 10 -10.97 -27.08 39.65
N GLY A 11 -10.97 -25.74 39.79
CA GLY A 11 -12.19 -24.95 39.98
C GLY A 11 -12.21 -23.64 39.20
N GLU A 12 -13.29 -22.88 39.39
CA GLU A 12 -13.51 -21.58 38.76
C GLU A 12 -13.84 -20.55 39.85
N VAL A 13 -13.21 -19.37 39.77
CA VAL A 13 -13.62 -18.17 40.51
C VAL A 13 -14.66 -17.46 39.65
N ASP A 14 -15.94 -17.73 39.92
CA ASP A 14 -17.07 -17.13 39.20
C ASP A 14 -17.56 -15.86 39.92
N LEU A 15 -17.36 -14.72 39.26
CA LEU A 15 -17.80 -13.38 39.65
C LEU A 15 -18.75 -12.80 38.59
N SER A 16 -19.31 -13.64 37.72
CA SER A 16 -20.13 -13.20 36.59
C SER A 16 -21.34 -12.40 37.08
N GLY A 17 -21.55 -11.23 36.46
CA GLY A 17 -22.60 -10.28 36.84
C GLY A 17 -22.44 -9.63 38.22
N ALA A 18 -21.35 -9.88 38.95
CA ALA A 18 -21.15 -9.33 40.29
C ALA A 18 -21.00 -7.80 40.27
N GLN A 19 -21.44 -7.16 41.35
CA GLN A 19 -21.25 -5.72 41.60
C GLN A 19 -20.30 -5.52 42.79
N ILE A 20 -19.09 -5.04 42.50
CA ILE A 20 -18.04 -4.78 43.48
C ILE A 20 -17.90 -3.27 43.57
N GLY A 21 -18.44 -2.64 44.63
CA GLY A 21 -18.38 -1.18 44.77
C GLY A 21 -16.97 -0.61 44.98
N GLY A 22 -16.02 -1.42 45.45
CA GLY A 22 -14.61 -1.07 45.60
C GLY A 22 -13.74 -1.69 44.50
N HIS A 23 -12.55 -2.14 44.89
CA HIS A 23 -11.60 -2.83 44.01
C HIS A 23 -11.78 -4.36 44.04
N LEU A 24 -11.30 -5.03 42.99
CA LEU A 24 -11.09 -6.47 42.92
C LEU A 24 -9.59 -6.75 42.85
N ARG A 25 -9.03 -7.32 43.93
CA ARG A 25 -7.61 -7.63 44.04
C ARG A 25 -7.40 -9.15 43.98
N LEU A 26 -6.60 -9.59 43.02
CA LEU A 26 -6.27 -10.98 42.69
C LEU A 26 -4.74 -11.19 42.74
N ASP A 27 -4.04 -10.41 43.55
CA ASP A 27 -2.58 -10.47 43.60
C ASP A 27 -2.10 -11.79 44.19
N ALA A 28 -1.04 -12.37 43.62
CA ALA A 28 -0.51 -13.67 44.02
C ALA A 28 -1.56 -14.81 44.05
N VAL A 29 -2.69 -14.66 43.35
CA VAL A 29 -3.70 -15.72 43.24
C VAL A 29 -3.23 -16.76 42.23
N HIS A 30 -3.41 -18.03 42.56
CA HIS A 30 -3.21 -19.13 41.63
C HIS A 30 -4.53 -19.87 41.42
N VAL A 31 -5.01 -19.90 40.18
CA VAL A 31 -6.19 -20.67 39.80
C VAL A 31 -5.81 -21.62 38.68
N ASP A 32 -5.99 -22.90 38.90
CA ASP A 32 -5.78 -23.93 37.88
C ASP A 32 -7.09 -24.64 37.53
N ASN A 33 -7.26 -24.87 36.24
CA ASN A 33 -8.33 -25.69 35.70
C ASN A 33 -7.72 -26.62 34.63
N PRO A 34 -7.27 -27.83 35.01
CA PRO A 34 -6.43 -28.69 34.17
C PRO A 34 -7.09 -29.14 32.86
N ASP A 35 -8.42 -29.02 32.76
CA ASP A 35 -9.18 -29.29 31.54
C ASP A 35 -9.15 -28.11 30.53
N GLY A 36 -8.48 -26.99 30.84
CA GLY A 36 -8.44 -25.79 30.01
C GLY A 36 -9.74 -24.97 30.01
N ARG A 37 -10.63 -25.21 30.98
CA ARG A 37 -11.90 -24.47 31.17
C ARG A 37 -11.64 -23.10 31.80
N CYS A 38 -12.72 -22.37 32.10
CA CYS A 38 -12.61 -21.05 32.72
C CYS A 38 -12.00 -21.17 34.12
N THR A 39 -11.01 -20.35 34.42
CA THR A 39 -10.38 -20.25 35.76
C THR A 39 -10.97 -19.08 36.52
N VAL A 40 -11.07 -17.92 35.87
CA VAL A 40 -11.67 -16.71 36.44
C VAL A 40 -12.71 -16.20 35.47
N ASN A 41 -13.97 -16.15 35.90
CA ASN A 41 -15.07 -15.63 35.12
C ASN A 41 -15.63 -14.38 35.78
N ALA A 42 -15.17 -13.23 35.32
CA ALA A 42 -15.71 -11.92 35.70
C ALA A 42 -16.43 -11.27 34.50
N GLY A 43 -17.19 -12.09 33.76
CA GLY A 43 -18.05 -11.60 32.68
C GLY A 43 -19.17 -10.71 33.21
N GLN A 44 -19.38 -9.55 32.59
CA GLN A 44 -20.39 -8.56 32.99
C GLN A 44 -20.27 -8.05 34.44
N THR A 45 -19.12 -8.26 35.08
CA THR A 45 -18.83 -7.75 36.42
C THR A 45 -18.66 -6.23 36.38
N SER A 46 -19.17 -5.53 37.39
CA SER A 46 -18.92 -4.10 37.59
C SER A 46 -18.01 -3.89 38.79
N VAL A 47 -16.88 -3.22 38.61
CA VAL A 47 -15.90 -2.88 39.66
C VAL A 47 -15.80 -1.37 39.76
N GLY A 48 -16.13 -0.82 40.94
CA GLY A 48 -16.22 0.63 41.20
C GLY A 48 -14.88 1.33 41.33
N GLN A 49 -13.80 0.57 41.46
CA GLN A 49 -12.42 1.06 41.42
C GLN A 49 -11.63 0.24 40.39
N TYR A 50 -10.51 -0.37 40.78
CA TYR A 50 -9.60 -1.08 39.91
C TYR A 50 -9.72 -2.61 40.02
N VAL A 51 -9.26 -3.30 38.98
CA VAL A 51 -8.98 -4.75 38.98
C VAL A 51 -7.47 -4.93 38.91
N GLN A 52 -6.92 -5.69 39.85
CA GLN A 52 -5.48 -5.86 39.98
C GLN A 52 -5.11 -7.34 40.06
N CYS A 53 -4.21 -7.76 39.17
CA CYS A 53 -3.72 -9.12 39.02
C CYS A 53 -2.18 -9.11 39.00
N ARG A 54 -1.54 -8.71 40.11
CA ARG A 54 -0.08 -8.53 40.20
C ARG A 54 0.59 -9.61 41.07
N ASP A 55 1.88 -9.44 41.30
CA ASP A 55 2.66 -10.16 42.31
C ASP A 55 2.58 -11.69 42.19
N GLY A 56 2.68 -12.21 40.96
CA GLY A 56 2.66 -13.65 40.72
C GLY A 56 1.26 -14.24 40.50
N PHE A 57 0.26 -13.41 40.16
CA PHE A 57 -1.03 -13.90 39.67
C PHE A 57 -0.83 -14.94 38.55
N ARG A 58 -1.40 -16.13 38.73
CA ARG A 58 -1.31 -17.24 37.77
C ARG A 58 -2.68 -17.82 37.48
N SER A 59 -2.99 -17.96 36.20
CA SER A 59 -4.23 -18.55 35.72
C SER A 59 -3.94 -19.62 34.67
N GLU A 60 -4.27 -20.88 34.96
CA GLU A 60 -4.14 -22.01 34.03
C GLU A 60 -5.50 -22.44 33.52
N GLY A 61 -5.93 -21.79 32.45
CA GLY A 61 -7.23 -21.89 31.81
C GLY A 61 -7.62 -20.52 31.26
N ARG A 62 -8.88 -20.39 30.80
CA ARG A 62 -9.38 -19.12 30.25
C ARG A 62 -9.76 -18.17 31.38
N MET A 63 -9.21 -16.95 31.36
CA MET A 63 -9.75 -15.83 32.13
C MET A 63 -10.73 -15.03 31.28
N ARG A 64 -11.98 -14.89 31.74
CA ARG A 64 -13.06 -14.20 31.02
C ARG A 64 -13.44 -12.90 31.73
N LEU A 65 -13.34 -11.78 31.02
CA LEU A 65 -13.79 -10.45 31.47
C LEU A 65 -14.86 -9.86 30.55
N SER A 66 -15.50 -10.67 29.69
CA SER A 66 -16.37 -10.18 28.63
C SER A 66 -17.47 -9.23 29.15
N GLY A 67 -17.54 -8.01 28.64
CA GLY A 67 -18.54 -7.01 29.03
C GLY A 67 -18.36 -6.45 30.46
N ALA A 68 -17.24 -6.73 31.13
CA ALA A 68 -16.97 -6.15 32.44
C ALA A 68 -16.78 -4.63 32.35
N ARG A 69 -17.20 -3.93 33.40
CA ARG A 69 -17.00 -2.50 33.57
C ARG A 69 -16.12 -2.25 34.79
N ILE A 70 -14.98 -1.64 34.57
CA ILE A 70 -13.98 -1.31 35.58
C ILE A 70 -13.85 0.21 35.55
N VAL A 71 -14.18 0.88 36.66
CA VAL A 71 -14.15 2.35 36.72
C VAL A 71 -12.71 2.88 36.70
N GLY A 72 -11.78 2.18 37.32
CA GLY A 72 -10.36 2.50 37.34
C GLY A 72 -9.54 1.58 36.43
N ASP A 73 -8.34 1.24 36.90
CA ASP A 73 -7.35 0.49 36.12
C ASP A 73 -7.66 -1.00 36.03
N LEU A 74 -7.21 -1.61 34.93
CA LEU A 74 -7.08 -3.05 34.76
C LEU A 74 -5.60 -3.41 34.64
N ASN A 75 -5.04 -4.04 35.67
CA ASN A 75 -3.60 -4.27 35.77
C ASN A 75 -3.26 -5.77 35.81
N PHE A 76 -2.42 -6.21 34.88
CA PHE A 76 -1.87 -7.56 34.75
C PHE A 76 -0.35 -7.62 34.87
N ASP A 77 0.26 -6.64 35.54
CA ASP A 77 1.72 -6.54 35.64
C ASP A 77 2.32 -7.77 36.31
N GLY A 78 3.24 -8.44 35.61
CA GLY A 78 3.90 -9.66 36.07
C GLY A 78 2.99 -10.89 36.15
N ALA A 79 1.78 -10.85 35.58
CA ALA A 79 0.87 -11.98 35.55
C ALA A 79 1.36 -13.13 34.64
N ILE A 80 0.93 -14.36 34.95
CA ILE A 80 1.15 -15.55 34.14
C ILE A 80 -0.19 -16.15 33.75
N LEU A 81 -0.59 -16.03 32.49
CA LEU A 81 -1.83 -16.62 31.97
C LEU A 81 -1.50 -17.73 30.98
N ARG A 82 -2.16 -18.88 31.11
CA ARG A 82 -1.90 -20.04 30.26
C ARG A 82 -3.19 -20.72 29.83
N ASN A 83 -3.45 -20.75 28.53
CA ASN A 83 -4.46 -21.57 27.90
C ASN A 83 -4.02 -21.90 26.47
N THR A 84 -3.39 -23.05 26.26
CA THR A 84 -2.86 -23.43 24.94
C THR A 84 -3.94 -23.86 23.94
N ALA A 85 -5.14 -24.19 24.43
CA ALA A 85 -6.27 -24.63 23.60
C ALA A 85 -7.14 -23.47 23.07
N GLY A 86 -6.83 -22.21 23.41
CA GLY A 86 -7.62 -21.04 23.00
C GLY A 86 -7.14 -19.73 23.65
N PRO A 87 -8.03 -18.75 23.88
CA PRO A 87 -7.65 -17.52 24.55
C PRO A 87 -7.35 -17.75 26.02
N ALA A 88 -6.19 -17.26 26.46
CA ALA A 88 -5.82 -17.18 27.87
C ALA A 88 -6.53 -16.01 28.56
N LEU A 89 -6.73 -14.90 27.85
CA LEU A 89 -7.54 -13.76 28.28
C LEU A 89 -8.59 -13.44 27.23
N TYR A 90 -9.86 -13.61 27.58
CA TYR A 90 -11.01 -13.24 26.76
C TYR A 90 -11.79 -12.09 27.40
N ALA A 91 -11.55 -10.89 26.92
CA ALA A 91 -12.02 -9.64 27.48
C ALA A 91 -12.76 -8.78 26.44
N ALA A 92 -13.61 -9.43 25.63
CA ALA A 92 -14.44 -8.76 24.64
C ALA A 92 -15.38 -7.70 25.27
N LEU A 93 -15.50 -6.54 24.65
CA LEU A 93 -16.40 -5.45 25.06
C LEU A 93 -16.17 -4.95 26.49
N VAL A 94 -14.94 -5.09 27.03
CA VAL A 94 -14.59 -4.53 28.34
C VAL A 94 -14.59 -3.01 28.29
N GLN A 95 -15.01 -2.38 29.39
CA GLN A 95 -14.90 -0.95 29.62
C GLN A 95 -13.92 -0.71 30.78
N VAL A 96 -12.76 -0.12 30.49
CA VAL A 96 -11.79 0.33 31.49
C VAL A 96 -11.85 1.87 31.55
N GLY A 97 -12.18 2.42 32.72
CA GLY A 97 -12.38 3.85 32.92
C GLY A 97 -11.08 4.63 33.17
N ALA A 98 -9.97 3.93 33.36
CA ALA A 98 -8.62 4.49 33.37
C ALA A 98 -7.70 3.63 32.48
N ASP A 99 -6.62 3.07 33.02
CA ASP A 99 -5.54 2.49 32.24
C ASP A 99 -5.58 0.95 32.18
N LEU A 100 -5.08 0.38 31.07
CA LEU A 100 -4.79 -1.04 30.93
C LEU A 100 -3.27 -1.24 30.99
N PHE A 101 -2.81 -2.00 31.98
CA PHE A 101 -1.39 -2.33 32.15
C PHE A 101 -1.14 -3.83 31.94
N VAL A 102 -0.26 -4.14 30.99
CA VAL A 102 0.27 -5.47 30.71
C VAL A 102 1.79 -5.34 30.66
N THR A 103 2.42 -5.17 31.83
CA THR A 103 3.84 -4.84 31.94
C THR A 103 4.61 -5.73 32.91
N GLY A 104 5.87 -5.41 33.24
CA GLY A 104 6.58 -6.08 34.35
C GLY A 104 6.86 -7.56 34.12
N GLY A 105 7.11 -7.97 32.87
CA GLY A 105 7.44 -9.36 32.54
C GLY A 105 6.23 -10.30 32.46
N THR A 106 5.02 -9.77 32.29
CA THR A 106 3.81 -10.58 32.05
C THR A 106 4.03 -11.61 30.95
N ARG A 107 3.61 -12.85 31.19
CA ARG A 107 3.71 -13.96 30.24
C ARG A 107 2.34 -14.56 29.98
N ILE A 108 1.94 -14.56 28.72
CA ILE A 108 0.66 -15.13 28.30
C ILE A 108 0.92 -16.19 27.24
N GLU A 109 0.50 -17.42 27.51
CA GLU A 109 0.51 -18.53 26.55
C GLU A 109 -0.92 -18.85 26.14
N GLY A 110 -1.29 -18.53 24.90
CA GLY A 110 -2.67 -18.43 24.43
C GLY A 110 -2.98 -17.01 23.93
N SER A 111 -4.04 -16.84 23.13
CA SER A 111 -4.41 -15.52 22.60
C SER A 111 -4.90 -14.58 23.71
N VAL A 112 -4.61 -13.28 23.55
CA VAL A 112 -5.27 -12.19 24.28
C VAL A 112 -6.29 -11.54 23.35
N GLU A 113 -7.56 -11.58 23.73
CA GLU A 113 -8.65 -11.08 22.90
C GLU A 113 -9.43 -9.99 23.65
N LEU A 114 -9.40 -8.77 23.12
CA LEU A 114 -10.06 -7.58 23.66
C LEU A 114 -11.03 -6.92 22.65
N PRO A 115 -11.73 -7.65 21.76
CA PRO A 115 -12.44 -7.04 20.64
C PRO A 115 -13.54 -6.06 21.11
N GLY A 116 -13.60 -4.90 20.47
CA GLY A 116 -14.58 -3.84 20.75
C GLY A 116 -14.50 -3.24 22.15
N SER A 117 -13.40 -3.46 22.88
CA SER A 117 -13.21 -2.89 24.21
C SER A 117 -12.92 -1.39 24.16
N ARG A 118 -13.24 -0.68 25.24
CA ARG A 118 -12.94 0.74 25.42
C ARG A 118 -12.04 0.92 26.64
N ILE A 119 -10.95 1.66 26.45
CA ILE A 119 -9.98 2.04 27.48
C ILE A 119 -9.92 3.57 27.46
N ALA A 120 -10.35 4.21 28.55
CA ALA A 120 -10.44 5.67 28.64
C ALA A 120 -9.07 6.35 28.86
N GLY A 121 -8.10 5.62 29.40
CA GLY A 121 -6.72 6.06 29.55
C GLY A 121 -5.80 5.44 28.50
N ILE A 122 -4.62 5.04 28.94
CA ILE A 122 -3.61 4.38 28.11
C ILE A 122 -3.77 2.85 28.12
N ALA A 123 -3.30 2.21 27.05
CA ALA A 123 -3.08 0.78 26.98
C ALA A 123 -1.58 0.51 26.83
N TRP A 124 -0.95 0.06 27.91
CA TRP A 124 0.50 -0.13 27.99
C TRP A 124 0.87 -1.61 27.98
N PHE A 125 1.55 -2.04 26.91
CA PHE A 125 2.18 -3.35 26.79
C PHE A 125 3.71 -3.21 26.86
N GLY A 126 4.27 -3.48 28.05
CA GLY A 126 5.67 -3.13 28.38
C GLY A 126 6.47 -4.33 28.87
N GLY A 127 7.40 -4.85 28.06
CA GLY A 127 8.20 -6.02 28.45
C GLY A 127 7.39 -7.32 28.63
N ALA A 128 6.15 -7.36 28.14
CA ALA A 128 5.32 -8.56 28.16
C ALA A 128 5.68 -9.51 27.00
N THR A 129 5.53 -10.82 27.24
CA THR A 129 5.67 -11.87 26.24
C THR A 129 4.33 -12.55 25.99
N LEU A 130 3.83 -12.44 24.77
CA LEU A 130 2.60 -13.10 24.30
C LEU A 130 2.97 -14.22 23.34
N CYS A 131 2.52 -15.44 23.62
CA CYS A 131 2.63 -16.58 22.74
C CYS A 131 1.24 -16.88 22.19
N GLY A 132 1.02 -16.75 20.89
CA GLY A 132 -0.25 -17.10 20.27
C GLY A 132 -0.68 -18.53 20.64
N GLY A 133 -1.98 -18.72 20.79
CA GLY A 133 -2.55 -20.07 20.96
C GLY A 133 -2.66 -20.75 19.61
N SER A 134 -2.43 -22.07 19.56
CA SER A 134 -2.82 -22.86 18.40
C SER A 134 -4.34 -22.84 18.33
N THR A 135 -4.91 -22.06 17.41
CA THR A 135 -6.33 -22.17 17.11
C THR A 135 -6.51 -23.49 16.36
N SER A 136 -6.91 -24.52 17.09
CA SER A 136 -7.33 -25.81 16.53
C SER A 136 -8.50 -25.60 15.58
N ARG A 137 -8.20 -25.30 14.30
CA ARG A 137 -9.06 -25.58 13.13
C ARG A 137 -8.45 -25.29 11.76
N ASN A 138 -7.35 -24.57 11.65
CA ASN A 138 -6.59 -24.38 10.42
C ASN A 138 -5.14 -24.09 10.82
N ASP A 139 -4.16 -24.52 10.01
CA ASP A 139 -2.71 -24.37 10.22
C ASP A 139 -2.18 -22.91 10.24
N ASP A 140 -3.04 -21.93 10.55
CA ASP A 140 -2.67 -20.56 10.86
C ASP A 140 -2.61 -20.42 12.39
N ASP A 141 -1.42 -20.19 12.95
CA ASP A 141 -1.28 -19.80 14.35
C ASP A 141 -2.15 -18.54 14.60
N GLY A 142 -3.08 -18.65 15.56
CA GLY A 142 -3.99 -17.56 15.90
C GLY A 142 -3.24 -16.32 16.41
N PRO A 143 -3.89 -15.13 16.44
CA PRO A 143 -3.23 -13.91 16.91
C PRO A 143 -2.76 -14.06 18.35
N ALA A 144 -1.55 -13.55 18.61
CA ALA A 144 -1.06 -13.40 19.98
C ALA A 144 -1.85 -12.31 20.73
N LEU A 145 -2.26 -11.27 20.00
CA LEU A 145 -3.09 -10.18 20.49
C LEU A 145 -4.12 -9.77 19.44
N ASP A 146 -5.40 -9.86 19.80
CA ASP A 146 -6.52 -9.36 19.02
C ASP A 146 -7.20 -8.20 19.77
N ILE A 147 -7.01 -7.00 19.24
CA ILE A 147 -7.59 -5.73 19.71
C ILE A 147 -8.44 -5.10 18.58
N GLU A 148 -9.14 -5.94 17.80
CA GLU A 148 -10.06 -5.47 16.76
C GLU A 148 -11.13 -4.52 17.31
N GLY A 149 -11.28 -3.36 16.67
CA GLY A 149 -12.27 -2.36 17.03
C GLY A 149 -12.10 -1.75 18.42
N VAL A 150 -10.95 -1.94 19.09
CA VAL A 150 -10.67 -1.33 20.39
C VAL A 150 -10.60 0.19 20.27
N THR A 151 -11.19 0.88 21.23
CA THR A 151 -11.04 2.33 21.39
C THR A 151 -10.13 2.62 22.58
N VAL A 152 -9.02 3.32 22.35
CA VAL A 152 -8.13 3.86 23.37
C VAL A 152 -8.22 5.39 23.31
N GLU A 153 -8.71 6.01 24.37
CA GLU A 153 -8.94 7.46 24.40
C GLU A 153 -7.64 8.26 24.63
N GLN A 154 -6.53 7.61 24.95
CA GLN A 154 -5.18 8.18 24.97
C GLN A 154 -4.23 7.38 24.05
N ASP A 155 -3.19 6.76 24.62
CA ASP A 155 -2.10 6.13 23.88
C ASP A 155 -2.15 4.60 23.96
N LEU A 156 -1.87 3.95 22.83
CA LEU A 156 -1.64 2.50 22.74
C LEU A 156 -0.16 2.26 22.50
N THR A 157 0.53 1.70 23.49
CA THR A 157 1.99 1.59 23.48
C THR A 157 2.46 0.15 23.62
N PHE A 158 3.27 -0.30 22.66
CA PHE A 158 4.07 -1.51 22.73
C PHE A 158 5.55 -1.13 22.79
N THR A 159 6.20 -1.36 23.93
CA THR A 159 7.62 -0.99 24.13
C THR A 159 8.56 -1.91 23.37
N ASP A 160 9.83 -1.56 23.27
CA ASP A 160 10.86 -2.33 22.56
C ASP A 160 11.15 -3.71 23.19
N GLU A 161 10.89 -3.86 24.49
CA GLU A 161 10.99 -5.11 25.23
C GLU A 161 9.79 -6.05 25.01
N PHE A 162 8.68 -5.55 24.45
CA PHE A 162 7.49 -6.35 24.20
C PHE A 162 7.73 -7.37 23.07
N VAL A 163 7.27 -8.60 23.28
CA VAL A 163 7.42 -9.71 22.32
C VAL A 163 6.09 -10.41 22.10
N ALA A 164 5.58 -10.37 20.89
CA ALA A 164 4.47 -11.18 20.41
C ALA A 164 4.99 -12.28 19.46
N MET A 165 4.86 -13.54 19.88
CA MET A 165 5.07 -14.72 19.04
C MET A 165 3.73 -15.10 18.39
N GLY A 166 3.40 -14.35 17.35
CA GLY A 166 2.14 -14.44 16.61
C GLY A 166 1.79 -13.09 15.99
N PRO A 167 0.74 -13.02 15.15
CA PRO A 167 0.27 -11.76 14.62
C PRO A 167 -0.40 -10.90 15.70
N ILE A 168 -0.25 -9.59 15.60
CA ILE A 168 -1.05 -8.60 16.34
C ILE A 168 -2.08 -8.04 15.39
N ARG A 169 -3.36 -8.11 15.77
CA ARG A 169 -4.48 -7.61 15.00
C ARG A 169 -5.10 -6.42 15.70
N ALA A 170 -5.01 -5.24 15.09
CA ALA A 170 -5.62 -3.99 15.56
C ALA A 170 -6.53 -3.38 14.49
N VAL A 171 -7.27 -4.25 13.80
CA VAL A 171 -8.14 -3.86 12.70
C VAL A 171 -9.25 -2.94 13.22
N GLY A 172 -9.41 -1.77 12.59
CA GLY A 172 -10.44 -0.81 12.98
C GLY A 172 -10.27 -0.20 14.37
N ALA A 173 -9.12 -0.42 15.02
CA ALA A 173 -8.83 0.21 16.31
C ALA A 173 -8.80 1.74 16.17
N GLN A 174 -9.19 2.42 17.24
CA GLN A 174 -9.27 3.87 17.32
C GLN A 174 -8.44 4.32 18.52
N VAL A 175 -7.34 5.02 18.26
CA VAL A 175 -6.44 5.56 19.28
C VAL A 175 -6.50 7.07 19.15
N THR A 176 -6.87 7.79 20.19
CA THR A 176 -7.00 9.25 20.08
C THR A 176 -5.63 9.92 20.03
N GLY A 177 -4.66 9.39 20.79
CA GLY A 177 -3.29 9.86 20.82
C GLY A 177 -2.37 9.04 19.95
N THR A 178 -1.27 8.59 20.56
CA THR A 178 -0.19 7.88 19.89
C THR A 178 -0.42 6.38 19.91
N CYS A 179 -0.33 5.76 18.73
CA CYS A 179 -0.24 4.31 18.57
C CYS A 179 1.22 3.96 18.26
N ARG A 180 1.95 3.40 19.23
CA ARG A 180 3.38 3.09 19.13
C ARG A 180 3.62 1.59 19.10
N PHE A 181 4.33 1.13 18.07
CA PHE A 181 4.83 -0.24 17.94
C PHE A 181 6.35 -0.26 17.89
N ALA A 182 7.01 -0.52 19.02
CA ALA A 182 8.47 -0.67 19.11
C ALA A 182 8.94 -2.12 19.33
N GLY A 183 8.07 -2.98 19.87
CA GLY A 183 8.38 -4.38 20.18
C GLY A 183 8.51 -5.30 18.96
N ARG A 184 8.68 -6.60 19.23
CA ARG A 184 8.75 -7.65 18.21
C ARG A 184 7.38 -8.30 18.01
N ALA A 185 6.94 -8.43 16.77
CA ALA A 185 5.74 -9.19 16.39
C ALA A 185 5.99 -9.96 15.09
N GLN A 186 5.28 -11.08 14.89
CA GLN A 186 5.39 -11.86 13.65
C GLN A 186 4.73 -11.15 12.48
N ALA A 187 3.61 -10.48 12.70
CA ALA A 187 2.94 -9.64 11.71
C ALA A 187 2.10 -8.58 12.43
N LEU A 188 1.83 -7.46 11.76
CA LEU A 188 0.98 -6.38 12.26
C LEU A 188 -0.15 -6.15 11.27
N ASP A 189 -1.38 -6.47 11.66
CA ASP A 189 -2.59 -6.14 10.91
C ASP A 189 -3.22 -4.88 11.52
N LEU A 190 -2.93 -3.74 10.92
CA LEU A 190 -3.37 -2.40 11.34
C LEU A 190 -4.43 -1.83 10.39
N ARG A 191 -5.13 -2.69 9.64
CA ARG A 191 -6.11 -2.24 8.65
C ARG A 191 -7.20 -1.37 9.28
N ALA A 192 -7.56 -0.27 8.64
CA ALA A 192 -8.55 0.67 9.13
C ALA A 192 -8.28 1.27 10.53
N LEU A 193 -7.05 1.15 11.05
CA LEU A 193 -6.60 1.84 12.26
C LEU A 193 -6.79 3.35 12.10
N ARG A 194 -7.29 4.01 13.15
CA ARG A 194 -7.30 5.47 13.25
C ARG A 194 -6.45 5.89 14.44
N ALA A 195 -5.47 6.75 14.21
CA ALA A 195 -4.63 7.31 15.26
C ALA A 195 -4.32 8.79 14.99
N ASP A 196 -4.00 9.56 16.02
CA ASP A 196 -3.37 10.86 15.79
C ASP A 196 -1.94 10.65 15.27
N THR A 197 -1.13 9.94 16.03
CA THR A 197 0.25 9.63 15.65
C THR A 197 0.47 8.13 15.60
N LEU A 198 1.05 7.63 14.52
CA LEU A 198 1.48 6.24 14.40
C LEU A 198 3.00 6.18 14.38
N VAL A 199 3.57 5.53 15.38
CA VAL A 199 5.01 5.32 15.50
C VAL A 199 5.35 3.86 15.19
N LEU A 200 6.01 3.62 14.07
CA LEU A 200 6.43 2.29 13.62
C LEU A 200 7.95 2.16 13.73
N THR A 201 8.40 1.59 14.85
CA THR A 201 9.80 1.22 15.07
C THR A 201 9.93 -0.26 15.48
N PRO A 202 9.27 -1.21 14.79
CA PRO A 202 9.28 -2.60 15.21
C PRO A 202 10.69 -3.19 15.08
N ARG A 203 11.17 -3.84 16.14
CA ARG A 203 12.35 -4.71 16.05
C ARG A 203 11.92 -6.01 15.35
N GLN A 204 12.12 -6.05 14.03
CA GLN A 204 11.57 -7.11 13.18
C GLN A 204 11.88 -8.53 13.69
N ALA A 205 10.84 -9.37 13.71
CA ALA A 205 10.99 -10.79 13.41
C ALA A 205 11.05 -10.95 11.88
N ASP A 206 11.93 -11.82 11.38
CA ASP A 206 12.13 -12.04 9.95
C ASP A 206 10.82 -12.37 9.22
N GLY A 207 10.52 -11.64 8.13
CA GLY A 207 9.46 -12.00 7.17
C GLY A 207 8.04 -11.51 7.49
N GLY A 208 7.83 -10.79 8.60
CA GLY A 208 6.52 -10.31 9.01
C GLY A 208 5.87 -9.28 8.09
N LEU A 209 4.58 -9.50 7.77
CA LEU A 209 3.73 -8.56 7.03
C LEU A 209 3.25 -7.43 7.94
N VAL A 210 3.31 -6.19 7.46
CA VAL A 210 2.62 -5.05 8.06
C VAL A 210 1.55 -4.55 7.09
N ASP A 211 0.29 -4.66 7.48
CA ASP A 211 -0.87 -4.22 6.69
C ASP A 211 -1.44 -2.93 7.28
N LEU A 212 -1.27 -1.81 6.56
CA LEU A 212 -1.79 -0.49 6.90
C LEU A 212 -3.02 -0.13 6.04
N GLY A 213 -3.62 -1.12 5.38
CA GLY A 213 -4.68 -0.89 4.42
C GLY A 213 -5.85 -0.11 5.02
N ARG A 214 -6.25 1.00 4.38
CA ARG A 214 -7.32 1.91 4.85
C ARG A 214 -7.08 2.57 6.21
N ALA A 215 -5.89 2.45 6.80
CA ALA A 215 -5.56 3.15 8.03
C ALA A 215 -5.49 4.67 7.77
N THR A 216 -5.80 5.47 8.78
CA THR A 216 -5.77 6.93 8.70
C THR A 216 -5.09 7.49 9.94
N VAL A 217 -4.01 8.22 9.74
CA VAL A 217 -3.23 8.83 10.83
C VAL A 217 -2.97 10.30 10.52
N ARG A 218 -2.69 11.14 11.52
CA ARG A 218 -2.25 12.52 11.27
C ARG A 218 -0.75 12.55 11.00
N VAL A 219 0.03 11.90 11.86
CA VAL A 219 1.50 11.83 11.76
C VAL A 219 1.93 10.37 11.62
N LEU A 220 2.74 10.08 10.60
CA LEU A 220 3.50 8.84 10.52
C LEU A 220 4.93 9.12 10.96
N GLN A 221 5.37 8.48 12.05
CA GLN A 221 6.77 8.46 12.48
C GLN A 221 7.32 7.05 12.27
N ASP A 222 8.44 6.92 11.59
CA ASP A 222 9.07 5.64 11.36
C ASP A 222 10.59 5.72 11.25
N GLU A 223 11.23 4.56 11.40
CA GLU A 223 12.68 4.43 11.26
C GLU A 223 13.01 3.49 10.10
N ARG A 224 13.88 3.93 9.19
CA ARG A 224 14.27 3.15 8.00
C ARG A 224 14.81 1.76 8.37
N ALA A 225 15.57 1.67 9.47
CA ALA A 225 16.13 0.42 9.97
C ALA A 225 15.04 -0.58 10.43
N ALA A 226 13.85 -0.09 10.79
CA ALA A 226 12.73 -0.87 11.29
C ALA A 226 11.69 -1.21 10.20
N TRP A 227 11.91 -0.80 8.95
CA TRP A 227 10.94 -1.03 7.88
C TRP A 227 10.77 -2.51 7.53
N PRO A 228 9.52 -3.01 7.48
CA PRO A 228 9.26 -4.40 7.17
C PRO A 228 9.61 -4.77 5.73
N ARG A 229 9.82 -6.08 5.50
CA ARG A 229 10.08 -6.65 4.17
C ARG A 229 8.83 -6.71 3.31
N GLN A 230 7.67 -6.95 3.93
CA GLN A 230 6.38 -7.08 3.26
C GLN A 230 5.41 -6.05 3.84
N LEU A 231 4.76 -5.30 2.95
CA LEU A 231 3.85 -4.21 3.30
C LEU A 231 2.57 -4.28 2.48
N ARG A 232 1.49 -3.74 3.02
CA ARG A 232 0.28 -3.37 2.25
C ARG A 232 -0.14 -1.97 2.65
N LEU A 233 -0.20 -1.07 1.66
CA LEU A 233 -0.40 0.37 1.90
C LEU A 233 -1.66 0.90 1.22
N ARG A 234 -2.48 0.02 0.65
CA ARG A 234 -3.68 0.42 -0.11
C ARG A 234 -4.62 1.28 0.75
N ASP A 235 -4.93 2.48 0.26
CA ASP A 235 -5.81 3.44 0.95
C ASP A 235 -5.29 3.92 2.31
N PHE A 236 -4.01 3.70 2.62
CA PHE A 236 -3.37 4.28 3.80
C PHE A 236 -3.23 5.80 3.64
N ARG A 237 -3.66 6.57 4.65
CA ARG A 237 -3.67 8.04 4.62
C ARG A 237 -2.93 8.61 5.83
N TYR A 238 -2.12 9.63 5.58
CA TYR A 238 -1.37 10.37 6.60
C TYR A 238 -1.19 11.84 6.19
N GLU A 239 -1.31 12.79 7.12
CA GLU A 239 -1.14 14.21 6.79
C GLU A 239 0.33 14.61 6.70
N THR A 240 1.13 14.12 7.65
CA THR A 240 2.55 14.44 7.77
C THR A 240 3.37 13.17 7.98
N ILE A 241 4.59 13.19 7.46
CA ILE A 241 5.61 12.20 7.76
C ILE A 241 6.69 12.91 8.55
N ASP A 242 7.00 12.37 9.71
CA ASP A 242 8.11 12.83 10.52
C ASP A 242 9.32 11.91 10.30
N ASP A 243 10.17 12.31 9.36
CA ASP A 243 11.43 11.62 9.10
C ASP A 243 12.47 12.07 10.15
N HIS A 244 12.36 11.60 11.41
CA HIS A 244 13.33 11.94 12.47
C HIS A 244 14.76 11.42 12.20
N ALA A 245 14.96 10.58 11.18
CA ALA A 245 16.28 10.15 10.73
C ALA A 245 16.88 11.17 9.77
N ALA A 246 18.13 11.59 10.02
CA ALA A 246 18.95 12.42 9.14
C ALA A 246 19.16 11.84 7.71
N ASP A 247 18.62 10.64 7.43
CA ASP A 247 18.67 9.88 6.18
C ASP A 247 17.32 9.83 5.43
N ALA A 248 16.52 10.89 5.53
CA ALA A 248 15.22 11.07 4.86
C ALA A 248 15.33 11.19 3.31
N ASP A 249 16.03 10.25 2.68
CA ASP A 249 16.19 10.16 1.24
C ASP A 249 14.88 9.69 0.61
N VAL A 250 14.35 10.51 -0.29
CA VAL A 250 13.17 10.19 -1.10
C VAL A 250 13.31 8.85 -1.81
N ARG A 251 14.53 8.46 -2.21
CA ARG A 251 14.78 7.17 -2.85
C ARG A 251 14.48 6.01 -1.90
N ALA A 252 14.89 6.11 -0.64
CA ALA A 252 14.56 5.12 0.37
C ALA A 252 13.04 4.98 0.53
N ARG A 253 12.31 6.11 0.57
CA ARG A 253 10.84 6.08 0.66
C ARG A 253 10.18 5.46 -0.58
N LEU A 254 10.74 5.67 -1.77
CA LEU A 254 10.31 5.01 -3.00
C LEU A 254 10.61 3.50 -3.02
N GLU A 255 11.68 3.06 -2.35
CA GLU A 255 11.96 1.63 -2.10
C GLU A 255 10.94 1.04 -1.13
N TRP A 256 10.57 1.77 -0.07
CA TRP A 256 9.53 1.35 0.87
C TRP A 256 8.18 1.14 0.17
N LEU A 257 7.74 2.10 -0.67
CA LEU A 257 6.53 1.96 -1.50
C LEU A 257 6.62 0.83 -2.53
N ALA A 258 7.83 0.37 -2.88
CA ALA A 258 8.03 -0.77 -3.78
C ALA A 258 7.79 -2.12 -3.11
N ARG A 259 7.78 -2.17 -1.78
CA ARG A 259 7.58 -3.40 -0.99
C ARG A 259 6.10 -3.76 -0.81
N ASP A 260 5.19 -2.96 -1.38
CA ASP A 260 3.76 -3.27 -1.36
C ASP A 260 3.48 -4.57 -2.13
N LEU A 261 2.92 -5.56 -1.44
CA LEU A 261 2.60 -6.87 -2.00
C LEU A 261 1.49 -6.81 -3.06
N ASP A 262 0.64 -5.80 -3.01
CA ASP A 262 -0.43 -5.59 -4.00
C ASP A 262 0.12 -5.03 -5.33
N GLY A 263 1.42 -4.72 -5.38
CA GLY A 263 2.08 -4.15 -6.54
C GLY A 263 1.89 -2.63 -6.64
N TYR A 264 1.94 -2.10 -7.87
CA TYR A 264 1.80 -0.66 -8.08
C TYR A 264 0.35 -0.20 -7.91
N ALA A 265 0.10 0.66 -6.93
CA ALA A 265 -1.10 1.47 -6.79
C ALA A 265 -0.74 2.97 -6.88
N PRO A 266 -1.52 3.82 -7.58
CA PRO A 266 -1.24 5.26 -7.64
C PRO A 266 -1.36 5.98 -6.29
N GLN A 267 -2.36 5.60 -5.48
CA GLN A 267 -2.73 6.32 -4.27
C GLN A 267 -1.59 6.47 -3.24
N PRO A 268 -0.79 5.43 -2.91
CA PRO A 268 0.32 5.61 -1.96
C PRO A 268 1.38 6.63 -2.41
N TYR A 269 1.60 6.78 -3.71
CA TYR A 269 2.53 7.79 -4.25
C TYR A 269 1.92 9.19 -4.19
N GLU A 270 0.63 9.32 -4.54
CA GLU A 270 -0.09 10.59 -4.44
C GLU A 270 -0.15 11.08 -3.00
N GLN A 271 -0.38 10.18 -2.04
CA GLN A 271 -0.34 10.48 -0.61
C GLN A 271 1.02 11.05 -0.19
N LEU A 272 2.11 10.41 -0.63
CA LEU A 272 3.47 10.86 -0.33
C LEU A 272 3.78 12.24 -0.95
N VAL A 273 3.31 12.48 -2.18
CA VAL A 273 3.42 13.79 -2.84
C VAL A 273 2.70 14.87 -2.03
N LEU A 274 1.50 14.58 -1.52
CA LEU A 274 0.74 15.52 -0.69
C LEU A 274 1.47 15.83 0.62
N ALA A 275 1.99 14.82 1.31
CA ALA A 275 2.73 15.00 2.56
C ALA A 275 4.01 15.83 2.36
N TYR A 276 4.81 15.55 1.32
CA TYR A 276 6.01 16.34 1.03
C TYR A 276 5.69 17.77 0.61
N ARG A 277 4.59 18.02 -0.10
CA ARG A 277 4.14 19.39 -0.40
C ARG A 277 3.73 20.13 0.87
N ALA A 278 2.98 19.48 1.75
CA ALA A 278 2.59 20.07 3.04
C ALA A 278 3.81 20.39 3.92
N ALA A 279 4.85 19.57 3.86
CA ALA A 279 6.14 19.80 4.54
C ALA A 279 7.05 20.84 3.85
N GLY A 280 6.65 21.43 2.71
CA GLY A 280 7.47 22.38 1.95
C GLY A 280 8.59 21.75 1.10
N ARG A 281 8.69 20.42 1.03
CA ARG A 281 9.68 19.65 0.26
C ARG A 281 9.26 19.47 -1.21
N VAL A 282 9.22 20.58 -1.96
CA VAL A 282 8.66 20.60 -3.33
C VAL A 282 9.44 19.74 -4.33
N ASP A 283 10.78 19.71 -4.25
CA ASP A 283 11.61 18.92 -5.16
C ASP A 283 11.46 17.42 -4.93
N ASP A 284 11.29 17.02 -3.68
CA ASP A 284 11.04 15.64 -3.28
C ASP A 284 9.67 15.16 -3.75
N ALA A 285 8.64 16.01 -3.59
CA ALA A 285 7.32 15.75 -4.14
C ALA A 285 7.35 15.60 -5.68
N ARG A 286 8.15 16.41 -6.38
CA ARG A 286 8.33 16.27 -7.84
C ARG A 286 8.99 14.94 -8.20
N THR A 287 10.01 14.54 -7.45
CA THR A 287 10.72 13.26 -7.65
C THR A 287 9.77 12.07 -7.49
N VAL A 288 8.94 12.08 -6.45
CA VAL A 288 7.92 11.02 -6.23
C VAL A 288 6.89 10.99 -7.36
N ALA A 289 6.39 12.15 -7.81
CA ALA A 289 5.42 12.23 -8.90
C ALA A 289 5.98 11.67 -10.22
N ILE A 290 7.25 11.96 -10.54
CA ILE A 290 7.93 11.40 -11.71
C ILE A 290 8.07 9.88 -11.56
N ALA A 291 8.49 9.39 -10.39
CA ALA A 291 8.64 7.97 -10.13
C ALA A 291 7.30 7.21 -10.27
N ALA A 292 6.20 7.79 -9.78
CA ALA A 292 4.86 7.24 -9.93
C ALA A 292 4.47 7.10 -11.42
N GLN A 293 4.73 8.13 -12.22
CA GLN A 293 4.44 8.13 -13.66
C GLN A 293 5.28 7.08 -14.42
N VAL A 294 6.55 6.91 -14.06
CA VAL A 294 7.43 5.88 -14.65
C VAL A 294 6.90 4.48 -14.32
N ARG A 295 6.53 4.21 -13.06
CA ARG A 295 5.97 2.90 -12.66
C ARG A 295 4.62 2.63 -13.32
N ARG A 296 3.74 3.63 -13.43
CA ARG A 296 2.47 3.53 -14.16
C ARG A 296 2.68 3.08 -15.61
N ARG A 297 3.67 3.65 -16.30
CA ARG A 297 4.05 3.24 -17.67
C ARG A 297 4.65 1.83 -17.73
N GLY A 298 5.38 1.42 -16.69
CA GLY A 298 5.94 0.07 -16.58
C GLY A 298 4.91 -1.04 -16.39
N VAL A 299 3.76 -0.74 -15.78
CA VAL A 299 2.63 -1.68 -15.57
C VAL A 299 1.74 -1.79 -16.81
N LEU A 300 1.73 -0.77 -17.67
CA LEU A 300 1.03 -0.81 -18.95
C LEU A 300 1.75 -1.77 -19.93
N ARG A 301 1.04 -2.84 -20.31
CA ARG A 301 1.45 -4.02 -21.11
C ARG A 301 2.56 -3.84 -22.17
N PRO A 302 3.35 -4.90 -22.47
CA PRO A 302 4.53 -4.88 -23.37
C PRO A 302 4.30 -4.34 -24.79
N HIS A 303 3.10 -4.49 -25.36
CA HIS A 303 2.78 -4.01 -26.70
C HIS A 303 2.85 -2.48 -26.82
N SER A 304 2.73 -1.77 -25.69
CA SER A 304 2.91 -0.32 -25.63
C SER A 304 4.37 0.10 -25.78
N ARG A 305 5.36 -0.75 -25.47
CA ARG A 305 6.79 -0.44 -25.63
C ARG A 305 7.20 -0.43 -27.10
N ALA A 306 6.76 -1.41 -27.87
CA ALA A 306 6.97 -1.46 -29.33
C ALA A 306 6.26 -0.28 -30.02
N TRP A 307 5.01 0.01 -29.63
CA TRP A 307 4.29 1.18 -30.13
C TRP A 307 4.96 2.50 -29.72
N SER A 308 5.52 2.59 -28.51
CA SER A 308 6.26 3.79 -28.08
C SER A 308 7.57 3.97 -28.84
N HIS A 309 8.25 2.89 -29.27
CA HIS A 309 9.45 2.98 -30.12
C HIS A 309 9.10 3.37 -31.56
N VAL A 310 8.00 2.83 -32.10
CA VAL A 310 7.46 3.26 -33.39
C VAL A 310 7.07 4.74 -33.33
N GLN A 311 6.39 5.20 -32.26
CA GLN A 311 6.06 6.61 -32.03
C GLN A 311 7.28 7.51 -31.78
N GLN A 312 8.34 7.01 -31.13
CA GLN A 312 9.59 7.75 -30.91
C GLN A 312 10.31 8.01 -32.23
N TRP A 313 10.23 7.08 -33.19
CA TRP A 313 10.82 7.24 -34.52
C TRP A 313 9.99 8.12 -35.46
N THR A 314 8.66 8.10 -35.36
CA THR A 314 7.78 8.83 -36.29
C THR A 314 7.31 10.19 -35.81
N PHE A 315 7.08 10.41 -34.50
CA PHE A 315 6.34 11.60 -34.02
C PHE A 315 6.93 12.27 -32.77
N GLY A 316 8.20 12.02 -32.43
CA GLY A 316 8.98 12.65 -31.35
C GLY A 316 8.21 13.65 -30.47
N TYR A 317 7.62 13.15 -29.36
CA TYR A 317 6.91 13.89 -28.31
C TYR A 317 6.43 15.30 -28.69
N GLY A 318 5.24 15.44 -29.28
CA GLY A 318 4.31 16.59 -29.12
C GLY A 318 4.81 18.04 -29.30
N TYR A 319 6.07 18.26 -29.69
CA TYR A 319 6.72 19.58 -29.65
C TYR A 319 7.60 19.86 -30.87
N ARG A 320 7.65 18.97 -31.87
CA ARG A 320 8.50 19.14 -33.06
C ARG A 320 7.77 18.81 -34.37
N PRO A 321 6.74 19.60 -34.72
CA PRO A 321 5.95 19.38 -35.95
C PRO A 321 6.76 19.48 -37.25
N TRP A 322 7.95 20.10 -37.21
CA TRP A 322 8.87 20.17 -38.33
C TRP A 322 9.48 18.82 -38.77
N LEU A 323 9.46 17.78 -37.92
CA LEU A 323 9.99 16.45 -38.26
C LEU A 323 9.12 15.73 -39.31
N ALA A 324 7.79 15.93 -39.31
CA ALA A 324 6.92 15.38 -40.35
C ALA A 324 7.24 15.99 -41.72
N GLY A 325 7.61 17.28 -41.76
CA GLY A 325 8.09 17.94 -42.97
C GLY A 325 9.40 17.32 -43.50
N ILE A 326 10.32 16.96 -42.62
CA ILE A 326 11.56 16.26 -43.01
C ILE A 326 11.25 14.89 -43.63
N TRP A 327 10.34 14.12 -43.03
CA TRP A 327 9.96 12.82 -43.58
C TRP A 327 9.27 12.92 -44.94
N ILE A 328 8.47 13.98 -45.18
CA ILE A 328 7.94 14.27 -46.52
C ILE A 328 9.08 14.55 -47.51
N VAL A 329 10.06 15.38 -47.15
CA VAL A 329 11.21 15.68 -48.01
C VAL A 329 12.05 14.42 -48.29
N VAL A 330 12.27 13.57 -47.28
CA VAL A 330 12.97 12.29 -47.44
C VAL A 330 12.20 11.34 -48.35
N LEU A 331 10.89 11.19 -48.14
CA LEU A 331 10.02 10.34 -48.98
C LEU A 331 10.02 10.81 -50.44
N LEU A 332 9.97 12.13 -50.65
CA LEU A 332 10.10 12.74 -51.98
C LEU A 332 11.46 12.48 -52.62
N ALA A 333 12.55 12.63 -51.86
CA ALA A 333 13.90 12.40 -52.36
C ALA A 333 14.10 10.92 -52.76
N VAL A 334 13.68 9.99 -51.91
CA VAL A 334 13.75 8.55 -52.21
C VAL A 334 12.84 8.20 -53.39
N GLY A 335 11.62 8.74 -53.44
CA GLY A 335 10.72 8.54 -54.57
C GLY A 335 11.30 9.06 -55.89
N ALA A 336 11.89 10.25 -55.90
CA ALA A 336 12.55 10.79 -57.08
C ALA A 336 13.71 9.88 -57.54
N ILE A 337 14.50 9.33 -56.62
CA ILE A 337 15.58 8.37 -56.94
C ILE A 337 14.99 7.08 -57.53
N VAL A 338 13.97 6.50 -56.89
CA VAL A 338 13.33 5.25 -57.33
C VAL A 338 12.71 5.41 -58.72
N PHE A 339 12.01 6.52 -58.97
CA PHE A 339 11.38 6.77 -60.26
C PHE A 339 12.38 7.19 -61.34
N ALA A 340 13.46 7.89 -61.00
CA ALA A 340 14.56 8.16 -61.91
C ALA A 340 15.26 6.85 -62.33
N TRP A 341 15.47 5.93 -61.39
CA TRP A 341 16.13 4.65 -61.66
C TRP A 341 15.26 3.69 -62.47
N GLN A 342 13.94 3.75 -62.28
CA GLN A 342 12.99 2.89 -62.99
C GLN A 342 12.54 3.47 -64.34
N HIS A 343 12.87 4.72 -64.64
CA HIS A 343 12.69 5.30 -65.95
C HIS A 343 13.87 4.89 -66.87
N PRO A 344 13.64 4.45 -68.13
CA PRO A 344 12.36 4.38 -68.84
C PRO A 344 11.67 3.00 -68.75
N ALA A 345 12.31 1.98 -68.18
CA ALA A 345 11.89 0.58 -68.30
C ALA A 345 10.52 0.26 -67.67
N HIS A 346 10.16 0.96 -66.59
CA HIS A 346 8.96 0.65 -65.78
C HIS A 346 7.98 1.83 -65.63
N LEU A 347 8.17 2.88 -66.43
CA LEU A 347 7.27 4.05 -66.49
C LEU A 347 6.83 4.23 -67.94
N VAL A 348 5.67 3.65 -68.26
CA VAL A 348 5.16 3.58 -69.63
C VAL A 348 4.18 4.72 -69.87
N PRO A 349 4.18 5.36 -71.06
CA PRO A 349 3.14 6.34 -71.40
C PRO A 349 1.75 5.74 -71.23
N ALA A 350 0.86 6.47 -70.57
CA ALA A 350 -0.54 6.09 -70.45
C ALA A 350 -1.26 6.05 -71.81
N ASN A 351 -0.84 6.92 -72.74
CA ASN A 351 -1.39 7.02 -74.08
C ASN A 351 -0.25 7.29 -75.10
N PRO A 352 -0.01 6.41 -76.09
CA PRO A 352 1.11 6.56 -77.03
C PRO A 352 1.00 7.76 -77.99
N ASP A 353 -0.23 8.17 -78.30
CA ASP A 353 -0.54 9.13 -79.37
C ASP A 353 -0.74 10.58 -78.87
N GLU A 354 -0.54 10.83 -77.58
CA GLU A 354 -0.79 12.13 -76.95
C GLU A 354 0.52 12.88 -76.67
N ALA A 355 0.57 14.18 -76.99
CA ALA A 355 1.73 15.01 -76.71
C ALA A 355 1.96 15.12 -75.20
N ARG A 356 3.10 14.59 -74.71
CA ARG A 356 3.42 14.50 -73.28
C ARG A 356 4.61 15.38 -72.89
N PRO A 357 4.58 15.99 -71.68
CA PRO A 357 5.74 16.66 -71.14
C PRO A 357 6.88 15.66 -70.85
N PRO A 358 8.16 16.10 -70.87
CA PRO A 358 9.28 15.25 -70.49
C PRO A 358 9.11 14.74 -69.05
N PHE A 359 9.42 13.46 -68.83
CA PHE A 359 9.32 12.84 -67.51
C PHE A 359 10.23 13.56 -66.52
N ASN A 360 9.67 14.00 -65.40
CA ASN A 360 10.45 14.58 -64.31
C ASN A 360 10.22 13.74 -63.04
N PRO A 361 11.25 13.01 -62.57
CA PRO A 361 11.10 12.08 -61.45
C PRO A 361 10.73 12.78 -60.14
N VAL A 362 11.12 14.04 -59.95
CA VAL A 362 10.80 14.82 -58.74
C VAL A 362 9.33 15.24 -58.75
N VAL A 363 8.84 15.76 -59.89
CA VAL A 363 7.44 16.16 -60.05
C VAL A 363 6.52 14.94 -59.98
N TYR A 364 6.95 13.82 -60.55
CA TYR A 364 6.23 12.56 -60.46
C TYR A 364 6.21 12.02 -59.02
N ALA A 365 7.30 12.11 -58.26
CA ALA A 365 7.29 11.76 -56.84
C ALA A 365 6.36 12.66 -56.00
N LEU A 366 6.28 13.96 -56.34
CA LEU A 366 5.35 14.91 -55.72
C LEU A 366 3.88 14.50 -55.95
N ASP A 367 3.50 14.11 -57.16
CA ASP A 367 2.14 13.66 -57.49
C ASP A 367 1.67 12.48 -56.62
N TRP A 368 2.59 11.55 -56.31
CA TRP A 368 2.26 10.38 -55.48
C TRP A 368 2.39 10.63 -53.98
N THR A 369 3.13 11.67 -53.55
CA THR A 369 3.41 11.90 -52.12
C THR A 369 2.56 13.01 -51.52
N VAL A 370 2.14 14.00 -52.30
CA VAL A 370 1.38 15.17 -51.82
C VAL A 370 -0.07 15.09 -52.34
N PRO A 371 -1.02 14.58 -51.54
CA PRO A 371 -2.36 14.25 -52.03
C PRO A 371 -3.21 15.44 -52.46
N VAL A 372 -2.83 16.66 -52.07
CA VAL A 372 -3.60 17.89 -52.31
C VAL A 372 -3.23 18.56 -53.64
N ILE A 373 -2.08 18.20 -54.24
CA ILE A 373 -1.56 18.86 -55.44
C ILE A 373 -1.45 17.84 -56.58
N ASP A 374 -2.12 18.11 -57.70
CA ASP A 374 -2.05 17.31 -58.93
C ASP A 374 -1.22 18.07 -59.97
N PHE A 375 0.07 17.71 -60.12
CA PHE A 375 0.95 18.22 -61.18
C PHE A 375 0.77 17.47 -62.52
N ARG A 376 -0.21 16.56 -62.58
CA ARG A 376 -0.68 15.83 -63.77
C ARG A 376 0.33 14.89 -64.43
N GLN A 377 1.55 14.72 -63.91
CA GLN A 377 2.50 13.76 -64.47
C GLN A 377 2.03 12.31 -64.26
N GLY A 378 1.36 12.03 -63.14
CA GLY A 378 0.73 10.73 -62.85
C GLY A 378 -0.30 10.28 -63.88
N LYS A 379 -0.87 11.20 -64.67
CA LYS A 379 -1.83 10.89 -65.74
C LYS A 379 -1.15 10.46 -67.04
N TYR A 380 0.09 10.89 -67.27
CA TYR A 380 0.82 10.61 -68.50
C TYR A 380 1.74 9.40 -68.39
N TRP A 381 2.11 9.00 -67.17
CA TRP A 381 3.06 7.92 -66.92
C TRP A 381 2.47 6.89 -65.95
N VAL A 382 2.32 5.66 -66.41
CA VAL A 382 1.81 4.54 -65.60
C VAL A 382 2.99 3.75 -65.04
N PRO A 383 3.14 3.64 -63.71
CA PRO A 383 4.22 2.88 -63.11
C PRO A 383 3.88 1.38 -63.17
N SER A 384 4.88 0.54 -63.46
CA SER A 384 4.75 -0.91 -63.42
C SER A 384 5.81 -1.54 -62.50
N GLY A 385 5.57 -2.78 -62.06
CA GLY A 385 6.50 -3.51 -61.21
C GLY A 385 6.77 -2.81 -59.87
N PHE A 386 8.05 -2.64 -59.51
CA PHE A 386 8.43 -2.04 -58.23
C PHE A 386 8.03 -0.56 -58.12
N ALA A 387 8.00 0.19 -59.22
CA ALA A 387 7.57 1.59 -59.24
C ALA A 387 6.11 1.73 -58.81
N GLN A 388 5.26 0.76 -59.15
CA GLN A 388 3.85 0.76 -58.79
C GLN A 388 3.67 0.54 -57.28
N VAL A 389 4.40 -0.43 -56.73
CA VAL A 389 4.40 -0.70 -55.28
C VAL A 389 4.89 0.53 -54.51
N TRP A 390 5.97 1.17 -54.99
CA TRP A 390 6.49 2.38 -54.39
C TRP A 390 5.52 3.57 -54.48
N ALA A 391 4.81 3.71 -55.59
CA ALA A 391 3.77 4.74 -55.77
C ALA A 391 2.64 4.59 -54.75
N TRP A 392 2.16 3.36 -54.50
CA TRP A 392 1.14 3.08 -53.48
C TRP A 392 1.65 3.35 -52.05
N ILE A 393 2.88 2.95 -51.74
CA ILE A 393 3.51 3.23 -50.44
C ILE A 393 3.62 4.74 -50.22
N SER A 394 4.08 5.47 -51.25
CA SER A 394 4.24 6.93 -51.20
C SER A 394 2.90 7.64 -51.02
N MET A 395 1.85 7.17 -51.69
CA MET A 395 0.49 7.70 -51.54
C MET A 395 -0.05 7.50 -50.13
N ALA A 396 0.04 6.28 -49.59
CA ALA A 396 -0.43 5.99 -48.24
C ALA A 396 0.35 6.79 -47.18
N ALA A 397 1.69 6.82 -47.28
CA ALA A 397 2.53 7.58 -46.36
C ALA A 397 2.31 9.09 -46.49
N GLY A 398 2.10 9.59 -47.71
CA GLY A 398 1.78 10.98 -48.01
C GLY A 398 0.51 11.48 -47.31
N TRP A 399 -0.56 10.69 -47.32
CA TRP A 399 -1.80 10.98 -46.59
C TRP A 399 -1.58 11.02 -45.07
N ILE A 400 -0.84 10.08 -44.51
CA ILE A 400 -0.55 10.00 -43.07
C ILE A 400 0.30 11.20 -42.62
N LEU A 401 1.35 11.55 -43.39
CA LEU A 401 2.24 12.66 -43.04
C LEU A 401 1.55 14.02 -43.24
N SER A 402 0.77 14.19 -44.31
CA SER A 402 0.04 15.43 -44.58
C SER A 402 -1.01 15.72 -43.51
N THR A 403 -1.76 14.70 -43.07
CA THR A 403 -2.74 14.86 -41.98
C THR A 403 -2.08 15.22 -40.65
N ALA A 404 -0.90 14.65 -40.36
CA ALA A 404 -0.11 15.02 -39.18
C ALA A 404 0.39 16.47 -39.21
N VAL A 405 0.85 16.96 -40.36
CA VAL A 405 1.28 18.37 -40.54
C VAL A 405 0.09 19.32 -40.38
N VAL A 406 -1.06 19.01 -40.98
CA VAL A 406 -2.29 19.83 -40.85
C VAL A 406 -2.77 19.85 -39.40
N ALA A 407 -2.81 18.69 -38.72
CA ALA A 407 -3.21 18.61 -37.31
C ALA A 407 -2.27 19.42 -36.39
N ALA A 408 -0.97 19.43 -36.71
CA ALA A 408 0.01 20.24 -35.98
C ALA A 408 -0.14 21.74 -36.22
N LEU A 409 -0.36 22.16 -37.48
CA LEU A 409 -0.57 23.58 -37.83
C LEU A 409 -1.91 24.12 -37.29
N ALA A 410 -2.95 23.28 -37.23
CA ALA A 410 -4.26 23.62 -36.70
C ALA A 410 -4.30 23.75 -35.17
N GLY A 411 -3.20 23.44 -34.46
CA GLY A 411 -3.14 23.54 -33.00
C GLY A 411 -4.02 22.53 -32.25
N LEU A 412 -4.58 21.53 -32.93
CA LEU A 412 -5.37 20.43 -32.33
C LEU A 412 -4.51 19.51 -31.44
N VAL A 413 -3.18 19.63 -31.55
CA VAL A 413 -2.23 19.01 -30.63
C VAL A 413 -1.88 20.03 -29.54
N LYS A 414 -2.81 20.27 -28.59
CA LYS A 414 -2.48 21.03 -27.36
C LYS A 414 -3.14 20.47 -26.10
N LYS A 415 -2.23 20.18 -25.16
CA LYS A 415 -2.27 20.27 -23.69
C LYS A 415 -3.30 19.42 -22.93
N GLU A 416 -2.82 18.28 -22.44
CA GLU A 416 -2.91 17.92 -21.01
C GLU A 416 -1.54 17.49 -20.49
#